data_AF-A0A5C2H312-F1
#
_entry.id   AF-A0A5C2H312-F1
#
_cell.length_a   1.000
_cell.length_b   1.000
_cell.length_c   1.000
_cell.angle_alpha   90.00
_cell.angle_beta   90.00
_cell.angle_gamma   90.00
#
_symmetry.space_group_name_H-M   'P 1'
#
loop_
_entity.id
_entity.type
_entity.pdbx_description
1 polymer ?
#
loop_
_entity_poly.entity_id
_entity_poly.type
_entity_poly.pdbx_seq_one_letter_code
_entity_poly.pdbx_strand_id
1 'polypeptide(L)'
;MPYLVSSIITVVAAMVILLTRYEADDSAIMSQIEKMKTMVSMVDGYVNTYIESGGILSDINFQVLADAGILSNVGTNQNNTRLNPSDGSGTIETTMSLPNDDVIWHIIPNKLNADSYKLLVDFTGDSSLMSKSRFSEGFIGREYCEKMLFGELLREQDQFDGTDDFENDSGSNDDGRFVCIVYK
;
A
#
# COMPACT_ATOMS: atom_id res chain seq x y z
N MET A 1 28.86 -2.37 -48.62
CA MET A 1 28.28 -1.63 -47.48
C MET A 1 26.84 -2.07 -47.09
N PRO A 2 26.49 -3.37 -47.03
CA PRO A 2 25.16 -3.80 -46.53
C PRO A 2 25.11 -4.02 -45.00
N TYR A 3 26.25 -4.21 -44.32
CA TYR A 3 26.29 -4.54 -42.89
C TYR A 3 25.97 -3.37 -41.95
N LEU A 4 26.26 -2.12 -42.35
CA LEU A 4 25.93 -0.92 -41.57
C LEU A 4 24.43 -0.60 -41.59
N VAL A 5 23.76 -0.86 -42.71
CA VAL A 5 22.31 -0.64 -42.83
C VAL A 5 21.54 -1.68 -42.03
N SER A 6 22.01 -2.94 -42.03
CA SER A 6 21.41 -4.00 -41.22
C SER A 6 21.54 -3.76 -39.71
N SER A 7 22.66 -3.21 -39.22
CA SER A 7 22.85 -2.98 -37.79
C SER A 7 21.96 -1.85 -37.25
N ILE A 8 21.74 -0.80 -38.05
CA ILE A 8 20.84 0.31 -37.69
C ILE A 8 19.40 -0.18 -37.60
N ILE A 9 18.95 -1.00 -38.55
CA ILE A 9 17.58 -1.54 -38.55
C ILE A 9 17.35 -2.45 -37.33
N THR A 10 18.32 -3.27 -36.95
CA THR A 10 18.20 -4.11 -35.73
C THR A 10 18.21 -3.29 -34.44
N VAL A 11 18.96 -2.19 -34.36
CA VAL A 11 18.95 -1.31 -33.17
C VAL A 11 17.64 -0.54 -33.06
N VAL A 12 17.11 -0.05 -34.19
CA VAL A 12 15.80 0.62 -34.21
C VAL A 12 14.67 -0.36 -33.88
N ALA A 13 14.70 -1.58 -34.41
CA ALA A 13 13.72 -2.61 -34.06
C ALA A 13 13.82 -3.00 -32.57
N ALA A 14 15.02 -3.12 -32.00
CA ALA A 14 15.21 -3.38 -30.57
C ALA A 14 14.72 -2.21 -29.70
N MET A 15 14.95 -0.96 -30.11
CA MET A 15 14.42 0.21 -29.42
C MET A 15 12.89 0.29 -29.50
N VAL A 16 12.31 0.00 -30.66
CA VAL A 16 10.84 -0.04 -30.81
C VAL A 16 10.25 -1.18 -29.99
N ILE A 17 10.85 -2.38 -29.98
CA ILE A 17 10.41 -3.50 -29.14
C ILE A 17 10.56 -3.18 -27.64
N LEU A 18 11.65 -2.53 -27.24
CA LEU A 18 11.86 -2.09 -25.86
C LEU A 18 10.84 -1.01 -25.43
N LEU A 19 10.60 0.00 -26.27
CA LEU A 19 9.66 1.09 -25.98
C LEU A 19 8.20 0.60 -25.99
N THR A 20 7.83 -0.26 -26.94
CA THR A 20 6.48 -0.85 -27.00
C THR A 20 6.20 -1.87 -25.91
N ARG A 21 7.20 -2.64 -25.45
CA ARG A 21 7.06 -3.46 -24.23
C ARG A 21 6.96 -2.61 -22.97
N TYR A 22 7.64 -1.46 -22.93
CA TYR A 22 7.57 -0.55 -21.79
C TYR A 22 6.19 0.09 -21.66
N GLU A 23 5.61 0.65 -22.72
CA GLU A 23 4.34 1.38 -22.65
C GLU A 23 3.13 0.53 -22.21
N ALA A 24 3.08 -0.75 -22.59
CA ALA A 24 1.98 -1.63 -22.21
C ALA A 24 2.02 -2.04 -20.73
N ASP A 25 3.20 -2.41 -20.21
CA ASP A 25 3.39 -2.76 -18.78
C ASP A 25 3.31 -1.53 -17.87
N ASP A 26 3.85 -0.38 -18.31
CA ASP A 26 3.83 0.84 -17.50
C ASP A 26 2.42 1.44 -17.39
N SER A 27 1.53 1.23 -18.38
CA SER A 27 0.15 1.70 -18.28
C SER A 27 -0.65 1.00 -17.18
N ALA A 28 -0.41 -0.30 -16.96
CA ALA A 28 -1.02 -1.07 -15.88
C ALA A 28 -0.45 -0.65 -14.51
N ILE A 29 0.88 -0.54 -14.40
CA ILE A 29 1.55 -0.08 -13.18
C ILE A 29 1.13 1.35 -12.83
N MET A 30 1.10 2.26 -13.81
CA MET A 30 0.71 3.65 -13.60
C MET A 30 -0.76 3.77 -13.18
N SER A 31 -1.66 2.97 -13.75
CA SER A 31 -3.05 2.90 -13.29
C SER A 31 -3.17 2.40 -11.85
N GLN A 32 -2.36 1.41 -11.44
CA GLN A 32 -2.35 0.94 -10.05
C GLN A 32 -1.73 1.98 -9.11
N ILE A 33 -0.67 2.68 -9.51
CA ILE A 33 -0.08 3.79 -8.74
C ILE A 33 -1.10 4.91 -8.51
N GLU A 34 -1.86 5.32 -9.54
CA GLU A 34 -2.90 6.34 -9.38
C GLU A 34 -4.02 5.89 -8.42
N LYS A 35 -4.43 4.62 -8.49
CA LYS A 35 -5.39 4.05 -7.55
C LYS A 35 -4.82 4.05 -6.12
N MET A 36 -3.58 3.61 -5.93
CA MET A 36 -2.89 3.62 -4.63
C MET A 36 -2.87 5.03 -4.03
N LYS A 37 -2.60 6.07 -4.83
CA LYS A 37 -2.67 7.46 -4.37
C LYS A 37 -4.06 7.83 -3.83
N THR A 38 -5.12 7.46 -4.55
CA THR A 38 -6.50 7.70 -4.11
C THR A 38 -6.80 6.96 -2.82
N MET A 39 -6.33 5.71 -2.69
CA MET A 39 -6.54 4.87 -1.51
C MET A 39 -5.83 5.43 -0.29
N VAL A 40 -4.57 5.84 -0.44
CA VAL A 40 -3.81 6.50 0.64
C VAL A 40 -4.54 7.75 1.12
N SER A 41 -5.03 8.58 0.20
CA SER A 41 -5.80 9.78 0.55
C SER A 41 -7.10 9.45 1.30
N MET A 42 -7.76 8.36 0.93
CA MET A 42 -9.02 7.91 1.53
C MET A 42 -8.79 7.38 2.94
N VAL A 43 -7.76 6.54 3.13
CA VAL A 43 -7.32 6.04 4.43
C VAL A 43 -6.94 7.21 5.35
N ASP A 44 -6.17 8.17 4.86
CA ASP A 44 -5.81 9.37 5.61
C ASP A 44 -7.05 10.19 6.04
N GLY A 45 -7.99 10.36 5.10
CA GLY A 45 -9.26 11.03 5.38
C GLY A 45 -10.09 10.33 6.46
N TYR A 46 -10.07 9.00 6.50
CA TYR A 46 -10.75 8.22 7.56
C TYR A 46 -10.12 8.45 8.92
N VAL A 47 -8.80 8.44 9.01
CA VAL A 47 -8.09 8.73 10.27
C VAL A 47 -8.36 10.17 10.72
N ASN A 48 -8.29 11.16 9.81
CA ASN A 48 -8.59 12.55 10.14
C ASN A 48 -10.03 12.71 10.67
N THR A 49 -11.00 12.11 9.99
CA THR A 49 -12.42 12.15 10.42
C THR A 49 -12.58 11.54 11.81
N TYR A 50 -11.86 10.46 12.11
CA TYR A 50 -11.88 9.82 13.43
C TYR A 50 -11.35 10.74 14.52
N ILE A 51 -10.21 11.40 14.29
CA ILE A 51 -9.65 12.39 15.22
C ILE A 51 -10.61 13.56 15.41
N GLU A 52 -11.17 14.11 14.32
CA GLU A 52 -12.12 15.22 14.37
C GLU A 52 -13.41 14.86 15.12
N SER A 53 -13.83 13.59 15.08
CA SER A 53 -14.97 13.08 15.84
C SER A 53 -14.70 12.87 17.34
N GLY A 54 -13.46 13.11 17.79
CA GLY A 54 -13.02 12.94 19.18
C GLY A 54 -12.42 11.57 19.48
N GLY A 55 -12.07 10.80 18.45
CA GLY A 55 -11.38 9.52 18.56
C GLY A 55 -9.92 9.67 19.01
N ILE A 56 -9.38 8.65 19.69
CA ILE A 56 -8.01 8.62 20.18
C ILE A 56 -7.20 7.65 19.33
N LEU A 57 -6.02 8.07 18.87
CA LEU A 57 -5.12 7.28 18.03
C LEU A 57 -4.54 6.03 18.72
N SER A 58 -4.65 5.92 20.05
CA SER A 58 -4.14 4.78 20.82
C SER A 58 -4.87 3.47 20.55
N ASP A 59 -6.12 3.54 20.08
CA ASP A 59 -6.97 2.37 19.82
C ASP A 59 -7.38 2.27 18.34
N ILE A 60 -6.69 3.00 17.45
CA ILE A 60 -7.08 3.07 16.05
C ILE A 60 -6.82 1.76 15.31
N ASN A 61 -7.88 1.23 14.69
CA ASN A 61 -7.85 0.09 13.80
C ASN A 61 -9.00 0.26 12.77
N PHE A 62 -9.03 -0.55 11.72
CA PHE A 62 -10.12 -0.48 10.75
C PHE A 62 -11.48 -0.90 11.32
N GLN A 63 -11.53 -1.75 12.36
CA GLN A 63 -12.78 -2.14 13.01
C GLN A 63 -13.44 -0.98 13.75
N VAL A 64 -12.68 -0.18 14.52
CA VAL A 64 -13.14 1.01 15.23
C VAL A 64 -13.56 2.08 14.23
N LEU A 65 -12.83 2.24 13.12
CA LEU A 65 -13.27 3.13 12.03
C LEU A 65 -14.61 2.67 11.41
N ALA A 66 -14.83 1.36 11.31
CA ALA A 66 -16.10 0.79 10.85
C ALA A 66 -17.24 1.02 11.85
N ASP A 67 -16.98 0.73 13.12
CA ASP A 67 -17.94 0.86 14.22
C ASP A 67 -18.32 2.32 14.48
N ALA A 68 -17.38 3.25 14.26
CA ALA A 68 -17.63 4.69 14.25
C ALA A 68 -18.43 5.18 13.02
N GLY A 69 -18.69 4.30 12.04
CA GLY A 69 -19.43 4.63 10.82
C GLY A 69 -18.65 5.50 9.83
N ILE A 70 -17.32 5.57 9.94
CA ILE A 70 -16.44 6.39 9.10
C ILE A 70 -16.12 5.66 7.79
N LEU A 71 -15.94 4.33 7.87
CA LEU A 71 -15.72 3.51 6.68
C LEU A 71 -17.00 3.42 5.85
N SER A 72 -16.91 3.85 4.59
CA SER A 72 -18.03 3.77 3.66
C SER A 72 -18.09 2.38 3.02
N ASN A 73 -19.30 1.83 2.91
CA ASN A 73 -19.60 0.59 2.16
C ASN A 73 -18.85 -0.67 2.65
N VAL A 74 -18.78 -0.86 3.98
CA VAL A 74 -18.26 -2.10 4.58
C VAL A 74 -19.26 -3.25 4.40
N GLY A 75 -18.81 -4.41 3.92
CA GLY A 75 -19.65 -5.60 3.82
C GLY A 75 -18.94 -6.84 3.32
N THR A 76 -19.67 -7.96 3.25
CA THR A 76 -19.10 -9.30 2.97
C THR A 76 -19.07 -9.68 1.48
N ASN A 77 -19.57 -8.82 0.59
CA ASN A 77 -19.58 -9.05 -0.86
C ASN A 77 -18.31 -8.54 -1.54
N GLN A 78 -17.97 -9.08 -2.73
CA GLN A 78 -16.80 -8.67 -3.52
C GLN A 78 -16.77 -7.18 -3.95
N ASN A 79 -17.92 -6.50 -3.89
CA ASN A 79 -18.08 -5.09 -4.27
C ASN A 79 -18.04 -4.12 -3.08
N ASN A 80 -17.72 -4.61 -1.89
CA ASN A 80 -17.66 -3.82 -0.67
C ASN A 80 -16.24 -3.79 -0.09
N THR A 81 -15.98 -2.78 0.76
CA THR A 81 -14.78 -2.76 1.60
C THR A 81 -14.86 -3.93 2.58
N ARG A 82 -13.85 -4.80 2.55
CA ARG A 82 -13.82 -6.01 3.39
C ARG A 82 -12.94 -5.77 4.59
N LEU A 83 -13.46 -6.11 5.76
CA LEU A 83 -12.70 -6.18 7.00
C LEU A 83 -12.53 -7.64 7.36
N ASN A 84 -11.28 -8.10 7.40
CA ASN A 84 -10.97 -9.42 7.94
C ASN A 84 -10.34 -9.23 9.32
N PRO A 85 -11.06 -9.52 10.41
CA PRO A 85 -10.43 -9.65 11.71
C PRO A 85 -9.53 -10.89 11.68
N SER A 86 -8.30 -10.76 12.17
CA SER A 86 -7.41 -11.92 12.33
C SER A 86 -7.99 -12.87 13.39
N ASP A 87 -7.98 -14.16 13.09
CA ASP A 87 -8.56 -15.19 13.94
C ASP A 87 -7.77 -15.33 15.26
N GLY A 88 -8.19 -14.56 16.26
CA GLY A 88 -8.08 -14.93 17.67
C GLY A 88 -6.84 -14.49 18.43
N SER A 89 -6.66 -13.19 18.64
CA SER A 89 -6.47 -12.59 19.99
C SER A 89 -6.18 -11.10 19.83
N GLY A 90 -7.01 -10.24 20.42
CA GLY A 90 -6.77 -8.80 20.42
C GLY A 90 -7.36 -8.10 19.21
N THR A 91 -8.27 -7.19 19.48
CA THR A 91 -9.05 -6.37 18.55
C THR A 91 -8.24 -5.50 17.58
N ILE A 92 -6.90 -5.57 17.56
CA ILE A 92 -6.03 -4.60 16.86
C ILE A 92 -5.66 -5.08 15.43
N GLU A 93 -5.80 -6.37 15.14
CA GLU A 93 -5.52 -6.95 13.83
C GLU A 93 -6.76 -6.91 12.93
N THR A 94 -7.06 -5.75 12.35
CA THR A 94 -8.06 -5.66 11.28
C THR A 94 -7.39 -5.25 9.99
N THR A 95 -7.52 -6.10 8.97
CA THR A 95 -7.09 -5.78 7.62
C THR A 95 -8.27 -5.25 6.82
N MET A 96 -8.02 -4.27 5.96
CA MET A 96 -8.98 -3.69 5.04
C MET A 96 -8.55 -3.98 3.60
N SER A 97 -9.46 -4.46 2.77
CA SER A 97 -9.28 -4.44 1.31
C SER A 97 -10.46 -3.77 0.62
N LEU A 98 -10.16 -3.07 -0.48
CA LEU A 98 -11.16 -2.38 -1.29
C LEU A 98 -11.74 -3.33 -2.35
N PRO A 99 -12.93 -3.02 -2.89
CA PRO A 99 -13.57 -3.88 -3.87
C PRO A 99 -12.78 -3.95 -5.18
N ASN A 100 -12.55 -5.18 -5.66
CA ASN A 100 -11.76 -5.49 -6.85
C ASN A 100 -10.30 -4.99 -6.78
N ASP A 101 -9.74 -4.95 -5.58
CA ASP A 101 -8.34 -4.61 -5.34
C ASP A 101 -7.64 -5.73 -4.57
N ASP A 102 -6.41 -6.03 -4.98
CA ASP A 102 -5.58 -7.07 -4.39
C ASP A 102 -4.62 -6.50 -3.33
N VAL A 103 -4.69 -5.19 -3.08
CA VAL A 103 -3.94 -4.51 -2.02
C VAL A 103 -4.66 -4.60 -0.69
N ILE A 104 -3.94 -5.07 0.32
CA ILE A 104 -4.38 -5.23 1.69
C ILE A 104 -3.75 -4.12 2.54
N TRP A 105 -4.58 -3.50 3.36
CA TRP A 105 -4.19 -2.39 4.23
C TRP A 105 -4.37 -2.80 5.68
N HIS A 106 -3.44 -2.42 6.55
CA HIS A 106 -3.56 -2.64 7.99
C HIS A 106 -3.11 -1.41 8.75
N ILE A 107 -3.97 -0.91 9.64
CA ILE A 107 -3.65 0.20 10.55
C ILE A 107 -3.55 -0.32 11.97
N ILE A 108 -2.49 0.11 12.66
CA ILE A 108 -2.28 -0.15 14.07
C ILE A 108 -1.86 1.16 14.77
N PRO A 109 -2.19 1.32 16.07
CA PRO A 109 -1.73 2.47 16.84
C PRO A 109 -0.21 2.42 17.03
N ASN A 110 0.47 3.57 17.03
CA ASN A 110 1.90 3.59 17.34
C ASN A 110 2.12 3.65 18.85
N LYS A 111 2.56 2.53 19.44
CA LYS A 111 2.85 2.42 20.89
C LYS A 111 3.95 3.37 21.37
N LEU A 112 4.87 3.75 20.49
CA LEU A 112 6.01 4.61 20.83
C LEU A 112 5.65 6.10 20.77
N ASN A 113 4.60 6.46 20.02
CA ASN A 113 4.18 7.85 19.86
C ASN A 113 2.66 7.95 19.65
N ALA A 114 1.96 8.49 20.65
CA ALA A 114 0.50 8.61 20.67
C ALA A 114 -0.07 9.53 19.57
N ASP A 115 0.75 10.42 19.00
CA ASP A 115 0.36 11.34 17.92
C ASP A 115 0.63 10.73 16.53
N SER A 116 0.72 9.41 16.44
CA SER A 116 0.98 8.72 15.17
C SER A 116 0.35 7.34 15.11
N TYR A 117 0.19 6.84 13.90
CA TYR A 117 -0.24 5.47 13.63
C TYR A 117 0.69 4.82 12.62
N LYS A 118 0.71 3.49 12.60
CA LYS A 118 1.43 2.71 11.59
C LYS A 118 0.44 2.16 10.57
N LEU A 119 0.78 2.30 9.30
CA LEU A 119 0.02 1.80 8.16
C LEU A 119 0.89 0.80 7.40
N LEU A 120 0.52 -0.47 7.42
CA LEU A 120 1.09 -1.48 6.53
C LEU A 120 0.29 -1.51 5.24
N VAL A 121 1.03 -1.57 4.14
CA VAL A 121 0.51 -1.75 2.79
C VAL A 121 1.11 -3.03 2.23
N ASP A 122 0.25 -4.00 1.93
CA ASP A 122 0.63 -5.27 1.31
C ASP A 122 -0.01 -5.34 -0.09
N PHE A 123 0.82 -5.29 -1.12
CA PHE A 123 0.39 -5.44 -2.51
C PHE A 123 0.90 -6.74 -3.16
N THR A 124 1.29 -7.74 -2.35
CA THR A 124 1.75 -9.05 -2.85
C THR A 124 0.75 -9.74 -3.78
N GLY A 125 -0.55 -9.47 -3.61
CA GLY A 125 -1.61 -9.98 -4.49
C GLY A 125 -1.66 -9.28 -5.85
N ASP A 126 -1.13 -8.06 -5.99
CA ASP A 126 -1.19 -7.30 -7.23
C ASP A 126 -0.03 -7.69 -8.17
N SER A 127 -0.37 -8.49 -9.19
CA SER A 127 0.59 -8.95 -10.19
C SER A 127 1.30 -7.83 -10.97
N SER A 128 0.65 -6.66 -11.13
CA SER A 128 1.21 -5.52 -11.85
C SER A 128 2.23 -4.79 -11.00
N LEU A 129 1.93 -4.51 -9.74
CA LEU A 129 2.86 -3.88 -8.81
C LEU A 129 4.04 -4.81 -8.47
N MET A 130 3.76 -6.11 -8.33
CA MET A 130 4.79 -7.14 -8.09
C MET A 130 5.73 -7.37 -9.28
N SER A 131 5.30 -7.07 -10.51
CA SER A 131 6.17 -7.15 -11.70
C SER A 131 7.43 -6.28 -11.58
N LYS A 132 7.36 -5.19 -10.78
CA LYS A 132 8.48 -4.30 -10.43
C LYS A 132 8.49 -3.98 -8.93
N SER A 133 8.39 -4.98 -8.05
CA SER A 133 8.27 -4.79 -6.58
C SER A 133 9.27 -3.79 -5.99
N ARG A 134 10.57 -3.88 -6.37
CA ARG A 134 11.61 -2.93 -5.94
C ARG A 134 11.26 -1.47 -6.17
N PHE A 135 10.76 -1.21 -7.38
CA PHE A 135 10.38 0.14 -7.81
C PHE A 135 9.09 0.54 -7.12
N SER A 136 8.09 -0.35 -7.12
CA SER A 136 6.77 -0.11 -6.52
C SER A 136 6.90 0.23 -5.04
N GLU A 137 7.56 -0.57 -4.21
CA GLU A 137 7.77 -0.25 -2.78
C GLU A 137 8.55 1.04 -2.58
N GLY A 138 9.65 1.22 -3.31
CA GLY A 138 10.52 2.38 -3.14
C GLY A 138 9.85 3.67 -3.58
N PHE A 139 9.06 3.64 -4.66
CA PHE A 139 8.34 4.78 -5.20
C PHE A 139 7.10 5.08 -4.37
N ILE A 140 6.21 4.10 -4.17
CA ILE A 140 4.95 4.25 -3.43
C ILE A 140 5.26 4.64 -1.98
N GLY A 141 6.23 3.99 -1.34
CA GLY A 141 6.64 4.32 0.02
C GLY A 141 7.12 5.77 0.15
N ARG A 142 8.03 6.22 -0.72
CA ARG A 142 8.55 7.60 -0.64
C ARG A 142 7.52 8.64 -1.05
N GLU A 143 6.80 8.42 -2.15
CA GLU A 143 5.83 9.40 -2.64
C GLU A 143 4.60 9.51 -1.74
N TYR A 144 4.11 8.40 -1.19
CA TYR A 144 2.89 8.44 -0.40
C TYR A 144 3.18 8.57 1.08
N CYS A 145 4.14 7.83 1.63
CA CYS A 145 4.40 7.92 3.06
C CYS A 145 5.18 9.16 3.42
N GLU A 146 6.30 9.45 2.76
CA GLU A 146 7.11 10.62 3.13
C GLU A 146 6.51 11.94 2.64
N LYS A 147 5.98 11.98 1.40
CA LYS A 147 5.53 13.26 0.81
C LYS A 147 4.03 13.55 0.97
N MET A 148 3.17 12.54 0.83
CA MET A 148 1.72 12.76 0.89
C MET A 148 1.19 12.73 2.33
N LEU A 149 1.64 11.76 3.11
CA LEU A 149 1.25 11.57 4.51
C LEU A 149 2.17 12.29 5.51
N PHE A 150 3.27 12.90 5.04
CA PHE A 150 4.31 13.53 5.87
C PHE A 150 4.84 12.59 6.97
N GLY A 151 4.95 11.32 6.65
CA GLY A 151 5.35 10.22 7.52
C GLY A 151 6.77 9.73 7.30
N GLU A 152 7.05 8.56 7.87
CA GLU A 152 8.32 7.85 7.77
C GLU A 152 8.10 6.46 7.16
N LEU A 153 8.95 6.08 6.20
CA LEU A 153 8.88 4.79 5.51
C LEU A 153 9.76 3.74 6.20
N LEU A 154 9.16 2.62 6.58
CA LEU A 154 9.82 1.44 7.13
C LEU A 154 9.68 0.27 6.15
N ARG A 155 10.74 0.01 5.39
CA ARG A 155 10.73 -0.98 4.30
C ARG A 155 10.98 -2.42 4.75
N GLU A 156 11.55 -2.60 5.93
CA GLU A 156 11.93 -3.92 6.42
C GLU A 156 10.90 -4.49 7.40
N GLN A 157 9.86 -3.74 7.75
CA GLN A 157 8.77 -4.25 8.58
C GLN A 157 7.69 -4.85 7.68
N ASP A 158 7.43 -6.15 7.82
CA ASP A 158 6.64 -6.94 6.88
C ASP A 158 5.53 -7.77 7.54
N GLN A 159 5.52 -7.88 8.87
CA GLN A 159 4.57 -8.71 9.59
C GLN A 159 4.14 -8.11 10.93
N PHE A 160 2.90 -8.41 11.34
CA PHE A 160 2.39 -8.13 12.68
C PHE A 160 2.82 -9.25 13.64
N ASP A 161 3.47 -8.92 14.76
CA ASP A 161 4.07 -9.90 15.69
C ASP A 161 3.08 -10.50 16.72
N GLY A 162 1.79 -10.16 16.66
CA GLY A 162 0.84 -10.60 17.71
C GLY A 162 1.07 -9.93 19.07
N THR A 163 2.10 -9.08 19.20
CA THR A 163 2.39 -8.17 20.32
C THR A 163 1.95 -6.73 20.05
N ASP A 164 1.04 -6.53 19.09
CA ASP A 164 0.53 -5.25 18.58
C ASP A 164 1.56 -4.25 18.03
N ASP A 165 2.58 -4.75 17.35
CA ASP A 165 3.45 -3.94 16.51
C ASP A 165 3.87 -4.66 15.20
N PHE A 166 4.38 -3.91 14.23
CA PHE A 166 5.02 -4.45 13.03
C PHE A 166 6.50 -4.71 13.30
N GLU A 167 6.95 -5.93 13.00
CA GLU A 167 8.34 -6.36 13.13
C GLU A 167 8.95 -6.73 11.78
N ASN A 168 10.28 -6.85 11.78
CA ASN A 168 11.06 -7.35 10.65
C ASN A 168 11.37 -8.83 10.93
N ASP A 169 10.57 -9.73 10.37
CA ASP A 169 10.85 -11.18 10.43
C ASP A 169 11.56 -11.64 9.14
N SER A 170 11.15 -11.09 7.99
CA SER A 170 11.72 -11.43 6.68
C SER A 170 11.74 -10.30 5.65
N GLY A 171 11.49 -9.06 6.08
CA GLY A 171 11.23 -7.93 5.21
C GLY A 171 12.35 -7.68 4.20
N SER A 172 11.99 -7.56 2.93
CA SER A 172 12.93 -7.30 1.84
C SER A 172 12.42 -6.15 0.98
N ASN A 173 13.35 -5.44 0.34
CA ASN A 173 13.01 -4.32 -0.55
C ASN A 173 12.34 -4.73 -1.87
N ASP A 174 11.88 -5.98 -1.99
CA ASP A 174 11.31 -6.62 -3.17
C ASP A 174 10.12 -7.56 -2.84
N ASP A 175 9.63 -7.56 -1.60
CA ASP A 175 8.58 -8.46 -1.11
C ASP A 175 7.15 -7.97 -1.33
N GLY A 176 6.97 -6.73 -1.78
CA GLY A 176 5.66 -6.13 -2.02
C GLY A 176 4.97 -5.57 -0.79
N ARG A 177 5.71 -5.35 0.30
CA ARG A 177 5.20 -4.84 1.57
C ARG A 177 6.01 -3.66 2.05
N PHE A 178 5.35 -2.73 2.72
CA PHE A 178 6.04 -1.67 3.44
C PHE A 178 5.13 -1.09 4.53
N VAL A 179 5.74 -0.59 5.59
CA VAL A 179 5.08 0.09 6.70
C VAL A 179 5.36 1.58 6.65
N CYS A 180 4.38 2.38 7.03
CA CYS A 180 4.49 3.82 7.11
C CYS A 180 4.05 4.32 8.47
N ILE A 181 4.90 5.08 9.14
CA ILE A 181 4.52 5.83 10.34
C ILE A 181 3.94 7.16 9.87
N VAL A 182 2.70 7.46 10.23
CA VAL A 182 2.03 8.71 9.87
C VAL A 182 1.77 9.53 11.12
N TYR A 183 2.20 10.79 11.11
CA TYR A 183 2.05 11.74 12.22
C TYR A 183 0.77 12.58 12.05
N LYS A 184 0.10 12.90 13.16
CA LYS A 184 -1.17 13.64 13.18
C LYS A 184 -1.19 14.77 14.20
#